data_AF-A0AAW4Q9W1-F1
#
_entry.id   AF-A0AAW4Q9W1-F1
#
_cell.length_a   1.000
_cell.length_b   1.000
_cell.length_c   1.000
_cell.angle_alpha   90.00
_cell.angle_beta   90.00
_cell.angle_gamma   90.00
#
_symmetry.space_group_name_H-M   'P 1'
#
loop_
_entity.id
_entity.type
_entity.pdbx_description
1 polymer ?
#
loop_
_entity_poly.entity_id
_entity_poly.type
_entity_poly.pdbx_seq_one_letter_code
_entity_poly.pdbx_strand_id
1 'polypeptide(L)' 'MPVYTESNNSIFKPDLPADPLELADLRRRNNPNGEPVGNFTGRCAHCGSSDLWDDNLAYGCNACGALLGGN' A
#
# COMPACT_ATOMS: atom_id res chain seq x y z
N MET A 1 12.95 0.88 -9.14
CA MET A 1 11.91 -0.05 -8.68
C MET A 1 11.26 0.57 -7.46
N PRO A 2 9.93 0.63 -7.36
CA PRO A 2 9.25 1.14 -6.16
C PRO A 2 9.71 0.36 -4.93
N VAL A 3 9.99 1.08 -3.84
CA VAL A 3 10.40 0.49 -2.56
C VAL A 3 9.16 0.35 -1.70
N TYR A 4 8.66 -0.89 -1.61
CA TYR A 4 7.47 -1.17 -0.82
C TYR A 4 7.83 -1.41 0.64
N THR A 5 7.00 -0.91 1.56
CA THR A 5 7.15 -1.19 2.98
C THR A 5 6.63 -2.60 3.27
N GLU A 6 7.51 -3.48 3.75
CA GLU A 6 7.18 -4.87 4.10
C GLU A 6 6.77 -5.03 5.56
N SER A 7 7.17 -4.09 6.41
CA SER A 7 6.81 -4.01 7.82
C SER A 7 5.67 -3.03 8.04
N ASN A 8 4.58 -3.49 8.63
CA ASN A 8 3.56 -2.61 9.20
C ASN A 8 3.22 -3.14 10.60
N ASN A 9 3.63 -2.41 11.64
CA ASN A 9 3.34 -2.78 13.02
C ASN A 9 2.00 -2.24 13.53
N SER A 10 1.19 -1.64 12.66
CA SER A 10 -0.17 -1.23 13.01
C SER A 10 -1.00 -2.44 13.43
N ILE A 11 -1.84 -2.23 14.44
CA ILE A 11 -2.88 -3.18 14.85
C ILE A 11 -3.83 -3.46 13.67
N PHE A 12 -3.95 -2.50 12.76
CA PHE A 12 -4.63 -2.64 11.47
C PHE A 12 -3.61 -3.04 10.41
N LYS A 13 -3.28 -4.34 10.39
CA LYS A 13 -2.44 -4.87 9.32
C LYS A 13 -3.17 -4.75 7.99
N PRO A 14 -2.48 -4.30 6.93
CA PRO A 14 -3.04 -4.36 5.60
C PRO A 14 -3.32 -5.81 5.20
N ASP A 15 -4.42 -6.03 4.51
CA ASP A 15 -4.80 -7.29 3.91
C ASP A 15 -3.94 -7.54 2.67
N LEU A 16 -2.71 -7.98 2.91
CA LEU A 16 -1.74 -8.33 1.88
C LEU A 16 -1.60 -9.84 1.78
N PRO A 17 -1.44 -10.39 0.56
CA PRO A 17 -1.09 -11.79 0.38
C PRO A 17 0.20 -12.13 1.14
N ALA A 18 0.19 -13.26 1.85
CA ALA A 18 1.38 -13.78 2.53
C ALA A 18 2.37 -14.40 1.53
N ASP A 19 1.88 -14.86 0.38
CA ASP A 19 2.71 -15.39 -0.69
C ASP A 19 3.44 -14.26 -1.44
N PRO A 20 4.78 -14.30 -1.56
CA PRO A 20 5.55 -13.26 -2.22
C PRO A 20 5.20 -13.08 -3.70
N LEU A 21 4.78 -14.14 -4.39
CA LEU A 21 4.41 -14.08 -5.81
C LEU A 21 3.08 -13.34 -5.97
N GLU A 22 2.08 -13.73 -5.19
CA GLU A 22 0.77 -13.06 -5.16
C GLU A 22 0.88 -11.58 -4.79
N LEU A 23 1.75 -11.24 -3.82
CA LEU A 23 2.02 -9.86 -3.44
C LEU A 23 2.70 -9.05 -4.56
N ALA A 24 3.64 -9.66 -5.28
CA ALA A 24 4.26 -9.02 -6.44
C ALA A 24 3.26 -8.78 -7.58
N ASP A 25 2.36 -9.72 -7.82
CA ASP A 25 1.32 -9.58 -8.84
C ASP A 25 0.25 -8.54 -8.45
N LEU A 26 -0.09 -8.43 -7.16
CA LEU A 26 -0.95 -7.36 -6.65
C LEU A 26 -0.29 -5.99 -6.88
N ARG A 27 0.98 -5.84 -6.52
CA ARG A 27 1.76 -4.61 -6.70
C ARG A 27 1.86 -4.21 -8.18
N ARG A 28 2.05 -5.18 -9.08
CA ARG A 28 2.08 -4.95 -10.53
C ARG A 28 0.73 -4.53 -11.09
N ARG A 29 -0.37 -5.08 -10.58
CA ARG A 29 -1.74 -4.68 -10.97
C ARG A 29 -2.05 -3.25 -10.54
N ASN A 30 -1.66 -2.87 -9.33
CA ASN A 30 -1.94 -1.56 -8.76
C ASN A 30 -1.00 -0.45 -9.27
N ASN A 31 0.24 -0.81 -9.63
CA ASN A 31 1.26 0.10 -10.10
C ASN A 31 1.99 -0.45 -11.33
N PRO A 32 1.31 -0.58 -12.48
CA PRO A 32 1.87 -1.20 -13.69
C PRO A 32 3.05 -0.42 -14.27
N ASN A 33 3.09 0.90 -14.05
CA ASN A 33 4.14 1.79 -14.53
C ASN A 33 5.31 1.91 -13.53
N GLY A 34 5.23 1.27 -12.36
CA GLY A 34 6.30 1.31 -11.36
C GLY A 34 6.56 2.70 -10.79
N GLU A 35 5.53 3.52 -10.65
CA GLU A 35 5.61 4.86 -10.07
C GLU A 35 6.06 4.82 -8.61
N PRO A 36 6.59 5.93 -8.06
CA PRO A 36 6.97 6.01 -6.65
C PRO A 36 5.80 5.67 -5.71
N VAL A 37 6.09 5.01 -4.59
CA VAL A 37 5.12 4.62 -3.56
C VAL A 37 5.53 5.16 -2.19
N GLY A 38 4.56 5.31 -1.28
CA GLY A 38 4.79 5.79 0.08
C GLY A 38 4.42 7.24 0.31
N ASN A 39 5.03 7.86 1.31
CA ASN A 39 4.66 9.21 1.76
C ASN A 39 4.78 10.23 0.62
N PHE A 40 3.77 11.11 0.50
CA PHE A 40 3.74 12.19 -0.50
C PHE A 40 3.76 11.73 -1.97
N THR A 41 3.55 10.45 -2.25
CA THR A 41 3.49 9.92 -3.63
C THR A 41 2.07 9.77 -4.16
N GLY A 42 1.06 9.89 -3.30
CA GLY A 42 -0.33 9.56 -3.66
C GLY A 42 -0.56 8.05 -3.88
N ARG A 43 0.39 7.20 -3.48
CA ARG A 43 0.30 5.74 -3.64
C ARG A 43 0.65 5.01 -2.35
N CYS A 44 -0.06 3.92 -2.08
CA CYS A 44 0.15 3.10 -0.90
C CYS A 44 1.55 2.48 -0.89
N ALA A 45 2.27 2.63 0.23
CA ALA A 45 3.60 2.04 0.41
C ALA A 45 3.62 0.50 0.39
N HIS A 46 2.46 -0.14 0.61
CA HIS A 46 2.37 -1.59 0.73
C HIS A 46 1.96 -2.28 -0.57
N CYS A 47 0.86 -1.81 -1.20
CA CYS A 47 0.29 -2.42 -2.39
C CYS A 47 0.46 -1.57 -3.66
N GLY A 48 0.92 -0.31 -3.57
CA GLY A 48 1.13 0.59 -4.72
C GLY A 48 -0.13 1.22 -5.31
N SER A 49 -1.31 0.94 -4.74
CA SER A 49 -2.57 1.51 -5.22
C SER A 49 -2.60 3.03 -5.03
N SER A 50 -3.16 3.73 -6.01
CA SER A 50 -3.54 5.14 -5.91
C SER A 50 -4.93 5.35 -5.30
N ASP A 51 -5.65 4.26 -5.02
CA ASP A 51 -6.91 4.27 -4.29
C ASP A 51 -6.63 4.42 -2.78
N LEU A 52 -6.31 5.67 -2.43
CA LEU A 52 -6.15 6.13 -1.07
C LEU A 52 -7.50 6.56 -0.52
N TRP A 53 -7.70 6.39 0.79
CA TRP A 53 -9.00 6.66 1.44
C TRP A 53 -9.51 8.08 1.17
N ASP A 54 -10.82 8.18 0.92
CA ASP A 54 -11.52 9.43 0.66
C ASP A 54 -11.81 10.25 1.94
N ASP A 55 -11.60 9.63 3.11
CA ASP A 55 -11.84 10.26 4.41
C ASP A 55 -10.69 11.20 4.78
N ASN A 56 -11.01 12.49 4.89
CA ASN A 56 -10.12 13.57 5.27
C ASN A 56 -9.59 13.49 6.71
N LEU A 57 -10.09 12.57 7.53
CA LEU A 57 -9.63 12.31 8.91
C LEU A 57 -8.75 11.06 9.03
N ALA A 58 -8.68 10.21 8.00
CA ALA A 58 -7.94 8.95 8.05
C ALA A 58 -7.07 8.74 6.81
N TYR A 59 -5.75 8.72 6.98
CA TYR A 59 -4.83 8.38 5.91
C TYR A 59 -4.75 6.85 5.77
N GLY A 60 -5.18 6.30 4.64
CA GLY A 60 -5.14 4.85 4.39
C GLY A 60 -5.27 4.46 2.91
N CYS A 61 -5.36 3.15 2.64
CA CYS A 61 -5.52 2.59 1.30
C CYS A 61 -6.73 1.66 1.23
N ASN A 62 -7.66 1.92 0.30
CA ASN A 62 -8.89 1.12 0.14
C ASN A 62 -8.59 -0.27 -0.44
N ALA A 63 -7.55 -0.36 -1.28
CA ALA A 63 -7.19 -1.60 -1.96
C ALA A 63 -6.55 -2.66 -1.06
N CYS A 64 -5.93 -2.27 0.06
CA CYS A 64 -5.29 -3.22 0.99
C CYS A 64 -5.58 -2.95 2.47
N GLY A 65 -6.42 -1.97 2.80
CA GLY A 65 -6.75 -1.63 4.19
C GLY A 65 -5.60 -1.04 5.02
N ALA A 66 -4.45 -0.72 4.41
CA ALA A 66 -3.33 -0.11 5.13
C ALA A 66 -3.73 1.24 5.72
N LEU A 67 -3.42 1.49 7.00
CA LEU A 67 -3.46 2.82 7.59
C LEU A 67 -2.07 3.46 7.54
N LEU A 68 -1.99 4.65 6.94
CA LEU A 68 -0.83 5.54 6.92
C LEU A 68 -0.73 6.25 8.27
N GLY A 69 -0.26 5.53 9.29
CA GLY A 69 -0.11 6.06 10.65
C GLY A 69 0.68 5.18 11.63
N GLY A 70 0.91 3.91 11.29
CA GLY A 70 1.77 3.01 12.06
C GLY A 70 2.95 2.55 11.23
N ASN A 71 4.17 2.94 11.64
CA ASN A 71 5.42 2.32 11.19
C ASN A 71 5.66 1.04 12.00
#